data_AF-A0A2T6V8W9-F1
#
_entry.id   AF-A0A2T6V8W9-F1
#
_cell.length_a   1.000
_cell.length_b   1.000
_cell.length_c   1.000
_cell.angle_alpha   90.00
_cell.angle_beta   90.00
_cell.angle_gamma   90.00
#
_symmetry.space_group_name_H-M   'P 1'
#
loop_
_entity.id
_entity.type
_entity.pdbx_description
1 polymer ?
#
loop_
_entity_poly.entity_id
_entity_poly.type
_entity_poly.pdbx_seq_one_letter_code
_entity_poly.pdbx_strand_id
1 'polypeptide(L)'
;MTYKERLIHEKILNQNDKGLKTELRILSIFIVESLVNILGFVLAKMPHSWFLRCIKALAWLMRTFDRRRYFDAKANLDFVFGDSKTEEEKKRIIKKGYENFAFIILETIRVIFIPKDAYDARFTLINEENVWKSLNKEGQAITLCMHFGYWEAVGTTLAQYYENYGRGCLGRLTKFAPINHMIMSRREAFGVRFVNKVGAMKELIKMYNQGNGLVGILVDQNVVPKDGVVVKFFDRDATHTTI
;
A
#
# COMPACT_ATOMS: atom_id res chain seq x y z
N MET A 1 -13.29 -2.37 -22.97
CA MET A 1 -12.55 -3.44 -22.28
C MET A 1 -13.55 -4.23 -21.44
N THR A 2 -13.71 -5.53 -21.71
CA THR A 2 -14.54 -6.42 -20.89
C THR A 2 -13.91 -6.65 -19.52
N TYR A 3 -14.68 -7.12 -18.52
CA TYR A 3 -14.14 -7.43 -17.19
C TYR A 3 -13.02 -8.48 -17.26
N LYS A 4 -13.15 -9.48 -18.14
CA LYS A 4 -12.11 -10.47 -18.40
C LYS A 4 -10.86 -9.85 -19.04
N GLU A 5 -11.02 -8.98 -20.03
CA GLU A 5 -9.89 -8.26 -20.65
C GLU A 5 -9.14 -7.41 -19.63
N ARG A 6 -9.86 -6.76 -18.71
CA ARG A 6 -9.26 -6.01 -17.60
C ARG A 6 -8.39 -6.90 -16.72
N LEU A 7 -8.92 -8.04 -16.29
CA LEU A 7 -8.17 -9.01 -15.48
C LEU A 7 -6.94 -9.60 -16.19
N ILE A 8 -6.99 -9.70 -17.53
CA ILE A 8 -5.83 -10.11 -18.34
C ILE A 8 -4.79 -8.98 -18.40
N HIS A 9 -5.22 -7.73 -18.62
CA HIS A 9 -4.35 -6.55 -18.62
C HIS A 9 -3.61 -6.40 -17.29
N GLU A 10 -4.31 -6.62 -16.17
CA GLU A 10 -3.76 -6.60 -14.82
C GLU A 10 -2.90 -7.83 -14.49
N LYS A 11 -2.71 -8.76 -15.45
CA LYS A 11 -1.96 -10.03 -15.27
C LYS A 11 -2.50 -10.91 -14.14
N ILE A 12 -3.79 -10.77 -13.82
CA ILE A 12 -4.50 -11.61 -12.85
C ILE A 12 -4.93 -12.92 -13.51
N LEU A 13 -5.36 -12.84 -14.77
CA LEU A 13 -5.64 -13.97 -15.64
C LEU A 13 -4.66 -13.99 -16.82
N ASN A 14 -4.39 -15.19 -17.33
CA ASN A 14 -3.67 -15.35 -18.60
C ASN A 14 -4.66 -15.38 -19.76
N GLN A 15 -4.20 -15.04 -20.98
CA GLN A 15 -5.03 -15.13 -22.19
C GLN A 15 -5.57 -16.54 -22.46
N ASN A 16 -4.85 -17.56 -21.99
CA ASN A 16 -5.22 -18.97 -22.15
C ASN A 16 -6.15 -19.49 -21.03
N ASP A 17 -6.46 -18.68 -20.01
CA ASP A 17 -7.32 -19.09 -18.91
C ASP A 17 -8.79 -19.23 -19.40
N LYS A 18 -9.28 -20.47 -19.40
CA LYS A 18 -10.62 -20.85 -19.87
C LYS A 18 -11.24 -21.90 -18.94
N GLY A 19 -12.52 -22.22 -19.16
CA GLY A 19 -13.26 -23.26 -18.43
C GLY A 19 -13.80 -22.83 -17.06
N LEU A 20 -14.54 -23.74 -16.42
CA LEU A 20 -15.34 -23.46 -15.22
C LEU A 20 -14.53 -22.87 -14.05
N LYS A 21 -13.30 -23.36 -13.81
CA LYS A 21 -12.42 -22.82 -12.75
C LYS A 21 -12.09 -21.34 -12.98
N THR A 22 -11.88 -20.94 -14.23
CA THR A 22 -11.62 -19.54 -14.60
C THR A 22 -12.85 -18.68 -14.38
N GLU A 23 -14.02 -19.16 -14.81
CA GLU A 23 -15.28 -18.42 -14.61
C GLU A 23 -15.62 -18.26 -13.12
N LEU A 24 -15.43 -19.30 -12.30
CA LEU A 24 -15.58 -19.22 -10.84
C LEU A 24 -14.59 -18.23 -10.23
N ARG A 25 -13.35 -18.17 -10.72
CA ARG A 25 -12.36 -17.19 -10.28
C ARG A 25 -12.78 -15.78 -10.66
N ILE A 26 -13.22 -15.54 -11.90
CA ILE A 26 -13.74 -14.23 -12.35
C ILE A 26 -14.92 -13.80 -11.47
N LEU A 27 -15.88 -14.69 -11.25
CA LEU A 27 -17.03 -14.46 -10.39
C LEU A 27 -16.61 -14.11 -8.95
N SER A 28 -15.64 -14.85 -8.38
CA SER A 28 -15.13 -14.55 -7.04
C SER A 28 -14.49 -13.17 -6.93
N ILE A 29 -13.75 -12.74 -7.96
CA ILE A 29 -13.14 -11.40 -8.00
C ILE A 29 -14.26 -10.35 -8.09
N PHE A 30 -15.24 -10.56 -8.97
CA PHE A 30 -16.37 -9.64 -9.14
C PHE A 30 -17.21 -9.47 -7.87
N ILE A 31 -17.51 -10.58 -7.17
CA ILE A 31 -18.25 -10.54 -5.91
C ILE A 31 -17.47 -9.77 -4.85
N VAL A 32 -16.18 -10.08 -4.68
CA VAL A 32 -15.33 -9.38 -3.70
C VAL A 32 -15.21 -7.89 -4.05
N GLU A 33 -14.95 -7.55 -5.31
CA GLU A 33 -14.87 -6.16 -5.76
C GLU A 33 -16.20 -5.41 -5.46
N SER A 34 -17.33 -6.02 -5.79
CA SER A 34 -18.66 -5.45 -5.53
C SER A 34 -18.91 -5.22 -4.04
N LEU A 35 -18.62 -6.21 -3.19
CA LEU A 35 -18.79 -6.09 -1.74
C LEU A 35 -17.88 -5.00 -1.14
N VAL A 36 -16.62 -4.96 -1.57
CA VAL A 36 -15.67 -3.93 -1.11
C VAL A 36 -16.09 -2.55 -1.61
N ASN A 37 -16.61 -2.43 -2.83
CA ASN A 37 -17.11 -1.17 -3.37
C ASN A 37 -18.34 -0.67 -2.62
N ILE A 38 -19.31 -1.55 -2.31
CA ILE A 38 -20.47 -1.22 -1.49
C ILE A 38 -20.01 -0.75 -0.11
N LEU A 39 -19.10 -1.49 0.53
CA LEU A 39 -18.54 -1.10 1.82
C LEU A 39 -17.84 0.26 1.75
N GLY A 40 -17.00 0.48 0.73
CA GLY A 40 -16.29 1.73 0.52
C GLY A 40 -17.23 2.92 0.32
N PHE A 41 -18.30 2.75 -0.46
CA PHE A 41 -19.31 3.77 -0.65
C PHE A 41 -20.00 4.14 0.67
N VAL A 42 -20.42 3.14 1.44
CA VAL A 42 -21.03 3.35 2.77
C VAL A 42 -20.06 4.06 3.71
N LEU A 43 -18.80 3.63 3.78
CA LEU A 43 -17.75 4.23 4.60
C LEU A 43 -17.40 5.68 4.17
N ALA A 44 -17.56 6.02 2.90
CA ALA A 44 -17.31 7.35 2.37
C ALA A 44 -18.46 8.33 2.66
N LYS A 45 -19.71 7.84 2.72
CA LYS A 45 -20.90 8.68 2.94
C LYS A 45 -21.31 8.82 4.40
N MET A 46 -20.86 7.93 5.28
CA MET A 46 -21.18 8.01 6.70
C MET A 46 -20.51 9.19 7.42
N PRO A 47 -21.07 9.68 8.54
CA PRO A 47 -20.44 10.73 9.33
C PRO A 47 -19.07 10.30 9.86
N HIS A 48 -18.14 11.26 9.97
CA HIS A 48 -16.76 10.99 10.36
C HIS A 48 -16.64 10.26 11.71
N SER A 49 -17.50 10.57 12.68
CA SER A 49 -17.52 9.90 13.98
C SER A 49 -17.84 8.41 13.90
N TRP A 50 -18.69 7.99 12.96
CA TRP A 50 -19.00 6.57 12.71
C TRP A 50 -17.83 5.86 12.05
N PHE A 51 -17.17 6.51 11.10
CA PHE A 51 -15.95 5.98 10.49
C PHE A 51 -14.84 5.72 11.53
N LEU A 52 -14.65 6.66 12.46
CA LEU A 52 -13.71 6.46 13.58
C LEU A 52 -14.10 5.27 14.46
N ARG A 53 -15.40 5.04 14.69
CA ARG A 53 -15.87 3.85 15.43
C ARG A 53 -15.58 2.56 14.66
N CYS A 54 -15.76 2.54 13.34
CA CYS A 54 -15.40 1.39 12.50
C CYS A 54 -13.89 1.06 12.62
N ILE A 55 -13.03 2.08 12.62
CA ILE A 55 -11.58 1.90 12.82
C ILE A 55 -11.30 1.27 14.19
N LYS A 56 -11.90 1.81 15.27
CA LYS A 56 -11.69 1.27 16.62
C LYS A 56 -12.19 -0.16 16.73
N ALA A 57 -13.34 -0.48 16.14
CA ALA A 57 -13.91 -1.82 16.14
C ALA A 57 -13.02 -2.81 15.39
N LEU A 58 -12.61 -2.47 14.16
CA LEU A 58 -11.73 -3.33 13.37
C LEU A 58 -10.37 -3.52 14.05
N ALA A 59 -9.76 -2.45 14.56
CA ALA A 59 -8.51 -2.52 15.30
C ALA A 59 -8.61 -3.42 16.54
N TRP A 60 -9.73 -3.32 17.28
CA TRP A 60 -9.99 -4.18 18.43
C TRP A 60 -10.12 -5.65 18.01
N LEU A 61 -10.87 -5.94 16.95
CA LEU A 61 -11.01 -7.30 16.41
C LEU A 61 -9.65 -7.87 16.01
N MET A 62 -8.89 -7.14 15.20
CA MET A 62 -7.56 -7.57 14.73
C MET A 62 -6.61 -7.83 15.88
N ARG A 63 -6.54 -6.91 16.85
CA ARG A 63 -5.66 -7.07 18.03
C ARG A 63 -6.07 -8.25 18.91
N THR A 64 -7.36 -8.56 18.99
CA THR A 64 -7.89 -9.62 19.86
C THR A 64 -7.69 -11.01 19.25
N PHE A 65 -7.92 -11.15 17.95
CA PHE A 65 -7.89 -12.44 17.27
C PHE A 65 -6.54 -12.76 16.61
N ASP A 66 -5.76 -11.77 16.19
CA ASP A 66 -4.45 -11.98 15.58
C ASP A 66 -3.33 -11.98 16.62
N ARG A 67 -3.27 -13.06 17.40
CA ARG A 67 -2.21 -13.26 18.41
C ARG A 67 -0.81 -13.23 17.82
N ARG A 68 -0.63 -13.80 16.63
CA ARG A 68 0.68 -13.87 15.97
C ARG A 68 1.22 -12.46 15.72
N ARG A 69 0.43 -11.61 15.07
CA ARG A 69 0.87 -10.23 14.75
C ARG A 69 1.04 -9.36 15.98
N TYR A 70 0.28 -9.64 17.04
CA TYR A 70 0.49 -8.98 18.32
C TYR A 70 1.90 -9.27 18.87
N PHE A 71 2.30 -10.54 18.88
CA PHE A 71 3.63 -10.93 19.37
C PHE A 71 4.76 -10.49 18.42
N ASP A 72 4.55 -10.46 17.10
CA ASP A 72 5.49 -9.86 16.15
C ASP A 72 5.74 -8.37 16.50
N ALA A 73 4.66 -7.60 16.75
CA ALA A 73 4.76 -6.20 17.12
C ALA A 73 5.44 -6.00 18.49
N LYS A 74 5.12 -6.85 19.46
CA LYS A 74 5.80 -6.88 20.78
C LYS A 74 7.30 -7.10 20.60
N ALA A 75 7.70 -8.13 19.85
CA ALA A 75 9.11 -8.45 19.62
C ALA A 75 9.86 -7.30 18.95
N ASN A 76 9.23 -6.62 17.97
CA ASN A 76 9.82 -5.42 17.36
C ASN A 76 10.00 -4.28 18.36
N LEU A 77 9.05 -4.05 19.27
CA LEU A 77 9.19 -3.03 20.31
C LEU A 77 10.21 -3.41 21.38
N ASP A 78 10.33 -4.69 21.74
CA ASP A 78 11.37 -5.19 22.63
C ASP A 78 12.76 -5.07 21.98
N PHE A 79 12.83 -5.25 20.66
CA PHE A 79 14.04 -5.02 19.87
C PHE A 79 14.44 -3.54 19.83
N VAL A 80 13.51 -2.62 19.58
CA VAL A 80 13.86 -1.20 19.45
C VAL A 80 14.05 -0.54 20.82
N PHE A 81 13.15 -0.78 21.76
CA PHE A 81 13.11 -0.05 23.02
C PHE A 81 13.77 -0.78 24.19
N GLY A 82 13.84 -2.12 24.17
CA GLY A 82 14.31 -2.88 25.33
C GLY A 82 13.59 -2.43 26.61
N ASP A 83 14.36 -2.04 27.62
CA ASP A 83 13.87 -1.55 28.91
C ASP A 83 13.60 -0.04 28.95
N SER A 84 13.90 0.71 27.89
CA SER A 84 13.59 2.15 27.81
C SER A 84 12.09 2.45 27.73
N LYS A 85 11.25 1.42 27.56
CA LYS A 85 9.79 1.51 27.62
C LYS A 85 9.20 0.38 28.45
N THR A 86 8.21 0.73 29.27
CA THR A 86 7.47 -0.26 30.07
C THR A 86 6.58 -1.14 29.20
N GLU A 87 6.16 -2.27 29.74
CA GLU A 87 5.22 -3.18 29.06
C GLU A 87 3.88 -2.49 28.74
N GLU A 88 3.43 -1.60 29.61
CA GLU A 88 2.21 -0.80 29.46
C GLU A 88 2.36 0.21 28.33
N GLU A 89 3.53 0.85 28.19
CA GLU A 89 3.85 1.72 27.06
C GLU A 89 3.86 0.95 25.75
N LYS A 90 4.53 -0.22 25.70
CA LYS A 90 4.55 -1.07 24.51
C LYS A 90 3.15 -1.52 24.12
N LYS A 91 2.31 -1.94 25.08
CA LYS A 91 0.89 -2.29 24.85
C LYS A 91 0.10 -1.11 24.28
N ARG A 92 0.32 0.12 24.76
CA ARG A 92 -0.32 1.34 24.22
C ARG A 92 0.12 1.62 22.79
N ILE A 93 1.42 1.47 22.48
CA ILE A 93 1.95 1.63 21.12
C ILE A 93 1.34 0.58 20.19
N ILE A 94 1.31 -0.70 20.58
CA ILE A 94 0.70 -1.78 19.78
C ILE A 94 -0.78 -1.46 19.50
N LYS A 95 -1.54 -1.05 20.53
CA LYS A 95 -2.95 -0.64 20.35
C LYS A 95 -3.07 0.47 19.30
N LYS A 96 -2.23 1.49 19.36
CA LYS A 96 -2.21 2.59 18.36
C LYS A 96 -1.78 2.11 16.98
N GLY A 97 -0.85 1.17 16.89
CA GLY A 97 -0.46 0.53 15.64
C GLY A 97 -1.62 -0.18 14.95
N TYR A 98 -2.41 -0.96 15.70
CA TYR A 98 -3.64 -1.59 15.17
C TYR A 98 -4.69 -0.56 14.76
N GLU A 99 -4.88 0.51 15.54
CA GLU A 99 -5.79 1.61 15.16
C GLU A 99 -5.36 2.27 13.85
N ASN A 100 -4.07 2.55 13.69
CA ASN A 100 -3.53 3.10 12.44
C ASN A 100 -3.69 2.10 11.29
N PHE A 101 -3.33 0.83 11.48
CA PHE A 101 -3.45 -0.16 10.41
C PHE A 101 -4.90 -0.40 9.96
N ALA A 102 -5.85 -0.40 10.89
CA ALA A 102 -7.28 -0.42 10.56
C ALA A 102 -7.73 0.84 9.80
N PHE A 103 -7.20 2.02 10.16
CA PHE A 103 -7.42 3.26 9.40
C PHE A 103 -6.91 3.10 7.96
N ILE A 104 -5.70 2.59 7.75
CA ILE A 104 -5.13 2.39 6.41
C ILE A 104 -6.03 1.48 5.55
N ILE A 105 -6.46 0.35 6.10
CA ILE A 105 -7.33 -0.60 5.40
C ILE A 105 -8.66 0.07 5.01
N LEU A 106 -9.35 0.68 5.97
CA LEU A 106 -10.67 1.26 5.73
C LEU A 106 -10.60 2.52 4.85
N GLU A 107 -9.55 3.33 4.98
CA GLU A 107 -9.31 4.49 4.12
C GLU A 107 -9.07 4.03 2.68
N THR A 108 -8.18 3.06 2.45
CA THR A 108 -7.93 2.50 1.10
C THR A 108 -9.18 1.88 0.47
N ILE A 109 -10.09 1.31 1.27
CA ILE A 109 -11.36 0.77 0.75
C ILE A 109 -12.28 1.89 0.27
N ARG A 110 -12.40 3.00 1.02
CA ARG A 110 -13.37 4.06 0.75
C ARG A 110 -12.87 5.19 -0.14
N VAL A 111 -11.55 5.36 -0.27
CA VAL A 111 -10.92 6.55 -0.87
C VAL A 111 -11.41 6.84 -2.29
N ILE A 112 -11.67 5.80 -3.09
CA ILE A 112 -12.15 5.96 -4.49
C ILE A 112 -13.57 6.54 -4.59
N PHE A 113 -14.31 6.60 -3.49
CA PHE A 113 -15.66 7.19 -3.42
C PHE A 113 -15.67 8.60 -2.83
N ILE A 114 -14.49 9.14 -2.51
CA ILE A 114 -14.30 10.51 -2.03
C ILE A 114 -13.88 11.36 -3.23
N PRO A 115 -14.49 12.55 -3.47
CA PRO A 115 -13.99 13.47 -4.49
C PRO A 115 -12.51 13.78 -4.27
N LYS A 116 -11.72 13.75 -5.35
CA LYS A 116 -10.25 13.80 -5.31
C LYS A 116 -9.73 15.07 -4.64
N ASP A 117 -10.28 16.19 -5.06
CA ASP A 117 -10.12 17.53 -4.51
C ASP A 117 -10.46 17.61 -3.00
N ALA A 118 -11.57 17.00 -2.57
CA ALA A 118 -11.93 16.93 -1.14
C ALA A 118 -11.02 15.99 -0.33
N TYR A 119 -10.41 15.00 -0.97
CA TYR A 119 -9.45 14.11 -0.36
C TYR A 119 -8.08 14.77 -0.24
N ASP A 120 -7.60 15.41 -1.29
CA ASP A 120 -6.30 16.10 -1.34
C ASP A 120 -6.24 17.27 -0.35
N ALA A 121 -7.36 17.97 -0.11
CA ALA A 121 -7.47 19.03 0.89
C ALA A 121 -7.19 18.56 2.35
N ARG A 122 -7.09 17.24 2.59
CA ARG A 122 -6.76 16.67 3.92
C ARG A 122 -5.25 16.58 4.15
N PHE A 123 -4.45 16.86 3.13
CA PHE A 123 -3.01 16.68 3.17
C PHE A 123 -2.30 18.03 3.06
N THR A 124 -1.13 18.10 3.68
CA THR A 124 -0.19 19.20 3.51
C THR A 124 1.11 18.61 3.04
N LEU A 125 1.62 19.12 1.91
CA LEU A 125 2.89 18.69 1.37
C LEU A 125 4.00 19.50 2.04
N ILE A 126 5.01 18.80 2.55
CA ILE A 126 6.17 19.40 3.20
C ILE A 126 7.38 19.09 2.34
N ASN A 127 8.15 20.13 2.01
CA ASN A 127 9.37 20.04 1.19
C ASN A 127 9.15 19.42 -0.21
N GLU A 128 8.00 19.70 -0.85
CA GLU A 128 7.65 19.17 -2.18
C GLU A 128 8.63 19.60 -3.27
N GLU A 129 9.32 20.73 -3.08
CA GLU A 129 10.34 21.24 -3.99
C GLU A 129 11.47 20.24 -4.22
N ASN A 130 11.71 19.30 -3.31
CA ASN A 130 12.74 18.27 -3.49
C ASN A 130 12.35 17.26 -4.58
N VAL A 131 11.06 16.93 -4.70
CA VAL A 131 10.58 16.10 -5.80
C VAL A 131 10.74 16.86 -7.11
N TRP A 132 10.28 18.13 -7.14
CA TRP A 132 10.42 18.98 -8.33
C TRP A 132 11.86 19.21 -8.77
N LYS A 133 12.83 19.33 -7.85
CA LYS A 133 14.26 19.41 -8.19
C LYS A 133 14.71 18.18 -8.99
N SER A 134 14.34 16.98 -8.55
CA SER A 134 14.68 15.74 -9.28
C SER A 134 13.98 15.69 -10.63
N LEU A 135 12.67 15.98 -10.66
CA LEU A 135 11.86 15.93 -11.88
C LEU A 135 12.30 16.95 -12.92
N ASN A 136 12.65 18.18 -12.52
CA ASN A 136 13.10 19.24 -13.44
C ASN A 136 14.52 18.99 -13.97
N LYS A 137 15.37 18.37 -13.16
CA LYS A 137 16.77 18.13 -13.53
C LYS A 137 16.94 16.87 -14.38
N GLU A 138 16.30 15.77 -13.97
CA GLU A 138 16.54 14.43 -14.55
C GLU A 138 15.33 13.91 -15.34
N GLY A 139 14.21 14.62 -15.34
CA GLY A 139 12.92 14.18 -15.91
C GLY A 139 12.19 13.13 -15.04
N GLN A 140 12.81 12.64 -13.98
CA GLN A 140 12.35 11.46 -13.25
C GLN A 140 12.77 11.50 -11.78
N ALA A 141 12.12 10.68 -10.95
CA ALA A 141 12.41 10.58 -9.53
C ALA A 141 12.04 9.20 -8.94
N ILE A 142 12.78 8.82 -7.90
CA ILE A 142 12.42 7.71 -7.00
C ILE A 142 12.00 8.31 -5.67
N THR A 143 10.81 7.95 -5.17
CA THR A 143 10.38 8.30 -3.82
C THR A 143 10.51 7.10 -2.91
N LEU A 144 11.40 7.19 -1.92
CA LEU A 144 11.57 6.16 -0.90
C LEU A 144 10.58 6.39 0.24
N CYS A 145 9.92 5.33 0.67
CA CYS A 145 8.91 5.37 1.72
C CYS A 145 9.12 4.24 2.72
N MET A 146 8.49 4.39 3.88
CA MET A 146 8.42 3.36 4.92
C MET A 146 6.95 3.01 5.17
N HIS A 147 6.68 1.84 5.75
CA HIS A 147 5.36 1.46 6.24
C HIS A 147 5.01 2.22 7.53
N PHE A 148 4.98 3.55 7.43
CA PHE A 148 4.78 4.47 8.54
C PHE A 148 3.60 5.42 8.26
N GLY A 149 2.84 5.75 9.31
CA GLY A 149 1.67 6.61 9.19
C GLY A 149 0.67 6.05 8.18
N TYR A 150 0.24 6.88 7.23
CA TYR A 150 -0.62 6.49 6.11
C TYR A 150 0.19 6.46 4.80
N TRP A 151 1.07 5.47 4.65
CA TRP A 151 1.95 5.35 3.48
C TRP A 151 1.20 5.22 2.15
N GLU A 152 -0.05 4.75 2.17
CA GLU A 152 -0.89 4.65 0.98
C GLU A 152 -1.15 6.00 0.31
N ALA A 153 -1.05 7.11 1.07
CA ALA A 153 -1.12 8.48 0.58
C ALA A 153 -0.16 8.76 -0.59
N VAL A 154 0.99 8.08 -0.61
CA VAL A 154 1.98 8.19 -1.69
C VAL A 154 1.39 7.73 -3.02
N GLY A 155 0.61 6.64 -2.99
CA GLY A 155 -0.04 6.06 -4.16
C GLY A 155 -1.46 6.57 -4.42
N THR A 156 -1.98 7.47 -3.57
CA THR A 156 -3.30 8.10 -3.75
C THR A 156 -3.15 9.60 -3.96
N THR A 157 -2.92 10.39 -2.90
CA THR A 157 -2.86 11.86 -2.98
C THR A 157 -1.59 12.37 -3.65
N LEU A 158 -0.40 11.91 -3.22
CA LEU A 158 0.87 12.46 -3.72
C LEU A 158 0.98 12.26 -5.24
N ALA A 159 0.55 11.10 -5.72
CA ALA A 159 0.48 10.80 -7.14
C ALA A 159 -0.29 11.85 -7.94
N GLN A 160 -1.39 12.42 -7.42
CA GLN A 160 -2.24 13.35 -8.16
C GLN A 160 -1.52 14.64 -8.55
N TYR A 161 -0.57 15.12 -7.72
CA TYR A 161 0.22 16.32 -7.99
C TYR A 161 1.22 16.17 -9.16
N TYR A 162 1.45 14.94 -9.65
CA TYR A 162 2.44 14.64 -10.69
C TYR A 162 1.82 13.92 -11.89
N GLU A 163 0.64 14.35 -12.32
CA GLU A 163 -0.13 13.67 -13.38
C GLU A 163 0.55 13.58 -14.75
N ASN A 164 1.51 14.46 -15.02
CA ASN A 164 2.29 14.44 -16.25
C ASN A 164 3.43 13.39 -16.25
N TYR A 165 3.63 12.68 -15.14
CA TYR A 165 4.70 11.69 -14.98
C TYR A 165 4.17 10.25 -15.02
N GLY A 166 5.03 9.32 -15.43
CA GLY A 166 4.82 7.88 -15.36
C GLY A 166 4.87 7.39 -13.91
N ARG A 167 3.74 7.51 -13.21
CA ARG A 167 3.61 7.17 -11.78
C ARG A 167 3.56 5.67 -11.56
N GLY A 168 4.47 5.15 -10.73
CA GLY A 168 4.56 3.74 -10.37
C GLY A 168 4.61 3.51 -8.86
N CYS A 169 4.17 2.34 -8.42
CA CYS A 169 4.44 1.86 -7.07
C CYS A 169 4.94 0.41 -7.12
N LEU A 170 6.06 0.15 -6.46
CA LEU A 170 6.61 -1.21 -6.37
C LEU A 170 5.97 -1.94 -5.18
N GLY A 171 5.42 -3.12 -5.44
CA GLY A 171 4.79 -3.94 -4.41
C GLY A 171 4.82 -5.42 -4.74
N ARG A 172 4.49 -6.27 -3.75
CA ARG A 172 4.40 -7.71 -3.94
C ARG A 172 2.94 -8.15 -3.97
N LEU A 173 2.54 -8.84 -5.04
CA LEU A 173 1.23 -9.46 -5.12
C LEU A 173 1.09 -10.62 -4.11
N THR A 174 -0.13 -10.78 -3.60
CA THR A 174 -0.52 -11.87 -2.71
C THR A 174 -0.85 -13.13 -3.51
N LYS A 175 -1.10 -14.25 -2.81
CA LYS A 175 -1.62 -15.48 -3.43
C LYS A 175 -3.10 -15.40 -3.81
N PHE A 176 -3.81 -14.34 -3.41
CA PHE A 176 -5.25 -14.20 -3.56
C PHE A 176 -5.59 -13.19 -4.66
N ALA A 177 -6.10 -13.69 -5.77
CA ALA A 177 -6.43 -12.88 -6.95
C ALA A 177 -7.40 -11.71 -6.66
N PRO A 178 -8.48 -11.88 -5.86
CA PRO A 178 -9.37 -10.76 -5.56
C PRO A 178 -8.70 -9.62 -4.79
N ILE A 179 -7.80 -9.95 -3.86
CA ILE A 179 -7.04 -8.93 -3.10
C ILE A 179 -6.09 -8.18 -4.03
N ASN A 180 -5.42 -8.89 -4.94
CA ASN A 180 -4.52 -8.28 -5.92
C ASN A 180 -5.28 -7.32 -6.84
N HIS A 181 -6.44 -7.75 -7.37
CA HIS A 181 -7.33 -6.91 -8.18
C HIS A 181 -7.73 -5.64 -7.44
N MET A 182 -8.12 -5.77 -6.17
CA MET A 182 -8.50 -4.63 -5.34
C MET A 182 -7.32 -3.65 -5.16
N ILE A 183 -6.14 -4.14 -4.79
CA ILE A 183 -4.96 -3.28 -4.61
C ILE A 183 -4.63 -2.53 -5.90
N MET A 184 -4.60 -3.24 -7.03
CA MET A 184 -4.28 -2.65 -8.33
C MET A 184 -5.33 -1.63 -8.77
N SER A 185 -6.61 -1.98 -8.72
CA SER A 185 -7.70 -1.08 -9.10
C SER A 185 -7.74 0.19 -8.25
N ARG A 186 -7.40 0.11 -6.94
CA ARG A 186 -7.31 1.30 -6.08
C ARG A 186 -6.19 2.22 -6.51
N ARG A 187 -5.02 1.70 -6.89
CA ARG A 187 -3.89 2.51 -7.38
C ARG A 187 -4.17 3.12 -8.74
N GLU A 188 -4.76 2.35 -9.64
CA GLU A 188 -5.08 2.79 -10.99
C GLU A 188 -6.14 3.91 -11.00
N ALA A 189 -7.07 3.92 -10.03
CA ALA A 189 -8.02 5.02 -9.85
C ALA A 189 -7.35 6.39 -9.61
N PHE A 190 -6.10 6.40 -9.12
CA PHE A 190 -5.25 7.58 -8.93
C PHE A 190 -4.18 7.72 -10.02
N GLY A 191 -4.26 6.94 -11.10
CA GLY A 191 -3.30 6.98 -12.20
C GLY A 191 -1.92 6.44 -11.82
N VAL A 192 -1.83 5.60 -10.78
CA VAL A 192 -0.60 4.94 -10.33
C VAL A 192 -0.58 3.52 -10.84
N ARG A 193 0.46 3.19 -11.60
CA ARG A 193 0.70 1.84 -12.09
C ARG A 193 1.30 0.96 -10.99
N PHE A 194 0.74 -0.22 -10.77
CA PHE A 194 1.35 -1.21 -9.90
C PHE A 194 2.49 -1.95 -10.62
N VAL A 195 3.68 -1.95 -10.03
CA VAL A 195 4.87 -2.67 -10.52
C VAL A 195 5.11 -3.86 -9.58
N ASN A 196 4.91 -5.07 -10.11
CA ASN A 196 5.09 -6.28 -9.30
C ASN A 196 6.59 -6.53 -9.04
N LYS A 197 6.95 -6.77 -7.77
CA LYS A 197 8.32 -7.05 -7.32
C LYS A 197 9.00 -8.14 -8.15
N VAL A 198 8.25 -9.18 -8.56
CA VAL A 198 8.77 -10.23 -9.45
C VAL A 198 8.93 -9.66 -10.87
N GLY A 199 10.17 -9.49 -11.31
CA GLY A 199 10.48 -8.88 -12.61
C GLY A 199 10.44 -7.34 -12.61
N ALA A 200 10.33 -6.72 -11.43
CA ALA A 200 10.21 -5.26 -11.28
C ALA A 200 11.31 -4.49 -12.02
N MET A 201 12.56 -4.95 -11.96
CA MET A 201 13.69 -4.23 -12.56
C MET A 201 13.47 -3.91 -14.04
N LYS A 202 12.95 -4.87 -14.82
CA LYS A 202 12.66 -4.66 -16.25
C LYS A 202 11.55 -3.63 -16.47
N GLU A 203 10.50 -3.66 -15.64
CA GLU A 203 9.40 -2.71 -15.73
C GLU A 203 9.82 -1.30 -15.29
N LEU A 204 10.61 -1.18 -14.23
CA LEU A 204 11.17 0.08 -13.74
C LEU A 204 12.09 0.72 -14.78
N ILE A 205 13.06 -0.04 -15.33
CA ILE A 205 13.94 0.45 -16.40
C ILE A 205 13.11 0.96 -17.59
N LYS A 206 12.04 0.23 -17.98
CA LYS A 206 11.17 0.68 -19.06
C LYS A 206 10.48 2.00 -18.73
N MET A 207 10.03 2.21 -17.50
CA MET A 207 9.42 3.47 -17.06
C MET A 207 10.43 4.62 -17.05
N TYR A 208 11.63 4.39 -16.53
CA TYR A 208 12.68 5.41 -16.47
C TYR A 208 13.26 5.77 -17.84
N ASN A 209 13.37 4.81 -18.76
CA ASN A 209 13.77 5.07 -20.15
C ASN A 209 12.79 5.97 -20.92
N GLN A 210 11.58 6.20 -20.41
CA GLN A 210 10.64 7.18 -20.98
C GLN A 210 10.96 8.62 -20.58
N GLY A 211 11.89 8.83 -19.63
CA GLY A 211 12.31 10.15 -19.17
C GLY A 211 11.27 10.90 -18.34
N ASN A 212 10.24 10.19 -17.83
CA ASN A 212 9.17 10.75 -17.01
C ASN A 212 8.79 9.87 -15.80
N GLY A 213 9.63 8.91 -15.41
CA GLY A 213 9.30 7.95 -14.36
C GLY A 213 9.26 8.58 -12.95
N LEU A 214 8.18 8.35 -12.21
CA LEU A 214 8.06 8.71 -10.79
C LEU A 214 7.59 7.48 -10.01
N VAL A 215 8.49 6.79 -9.29
CA VAL A 215 8.15 5.52 -8.65
C VAL A 215 8.35 5.56 -7.14
N GLY A 216 7.31 5.15 -6.42
CA GLY A 216 7.34 4.87 -4.98
C GLY A 216 7.85 3.48 -4.64
N ILE A 217 8.82 3.40 -3.74
CA ILE A 217 9.41 2.14 -3.26
C ILE A 217 9.42 2.13 -1.73
N LEU A 218 8.88 1.05 -1.13
CA LEU A 218 9.01 0.80 0.31
C LEU A 218 10.23 -0.08 0.57
N VAL A 219 11.12 0.38 1.46
CA VAL A 219 12.46 -0.23 1.66
C VAL A 219 12.69 -0.80 3.07
N ASP A 220 11.71 -0.67 3.97
CA ASP A 220 11.82 -0.93 5.41
C ASP A 220 11.42 -2.35 5.84
N GLN A 221 11.29 -3.30 4.90
CA GLN A 221 10.99 -4.69 5.21
C GLN A 221 12.22 -5.59 5.10
N ASN A 222 12.34 -6.52 6.04
CA ASN A 222 13.39 -7.53 6.07
C ASN A 222 13.44 -8.33 4.77
N VAL A 223 14.65 -8.51 4.23
CA VAL A 223 14.92 -9.30 3.03
C VAL A 223 15.64 -10.59 3.41
N VAL A 224 15.66 -11.58 2.51
CA VAL A 224 16.50 -12.76 2.77
C VAL A 224 17.96 -12.35 2.66
N PRO A 225 18.88 -12.87 3.50
CA PRO A 225 20.28 -12.43 3.52
C PRO A 225 20.99 -12.47 2.15
N LYS A 226 20.64 -13.44 1.30
CA LYS A 226 21.18 -13.56 -0.07
C LYS A 226 20.80 -12.41 -1.01
N ASP A 227 19.71 -11.71 -0.71
CA ASP A 227 19.13 -10.64 -1.54
C ASP A 227 19.24 -9.27 -0.83
N GLY A 228 20.09 -9.15 0.20
CA GLY A 228 20.18 -7.96 1.04
C GLY A 228 21.57 -7.69 1.62
N VAL A 229 21.68 -6.58 2.32
CA VAL A 229 22.88 -6.17 3.09
C VAL A 229 22.54 -6.07 4.57
N VAL A 230 23.52 -6.33 5.42
CA VAL A 230 23.37 -6.11 6.87
C VAL A 230 23.69 -4.65 7.18
N VAL A 231 22.77 -3.97 7.85
CA VAL A 231 22.91 -2.58 8.29
C VAL A 231 22.62 -2.47 9.79
N LYS A 232 23.07 -1.37 10.41
CA LYS A 232 22.65 -1.02 11.76
C LYS A 232 21.31 -0.30 11.73
N PHE A 233 20.29 -0.91 12.33
CA PHE A 233 18.98 -0.32 12.55
C PHE A 233 18.68 -0.34 14.04
N PHE A 234 18.60 0.84 14.66
CA PHE A 234 18.59 1.00 16.12
C PHE A 234 19.77 0.28 16.80
N ASP A 235 20.98 0.49 16.26
CA ASP A 235 22.25 -0.11 16.73
C ASP A 235 22.30 -1.64 16.71
N ARG A 236 21.31 -2.28 16.09
CA ARG A 236 21.20 -3.73 15.95
C ARG A 236 21.30 -4.13 14.49
N ASP A 237 21.82 -5.33 14.24
CA ASP A 237 21.93 -5.84 12.88
C ASP A 237 20.55 -6.19 12.33
N ALA A 238 20.23 -5.66 11.17
CA ALA A 238 19.04 -5.98 10.40
C ALA A 238 19.41 -6.14 8.92
N THR A 239 18.67 -6.99 8.20
CA THR A 239 18.84 -7.08 6.74
C THR A 239 18.02 -6.00 6.05
N HIS A 240 18.62 -5.34 5.07
CA HIS A 240 18.02 -4.26 4.29
C HIS A 240 18.18 -4.53 2.80
N THR A 241 17.27 -3.98 1.99
CA THR A 241 17.34 -4.04 0.53
C THR A 241 18.56 -3.26 0.02
N THR A 242 19.18 -3.74 -1.06
CA THR A 242 20.31 -3.08 -1.76
C THR A 242 19.89 -2.04 -2.79
N ILE A 243 18.58 -1.73 -2.82
CA ILE A 243 18.00 -0.69 -3.69
C ILE A 243 18.46 0.67 -3.18
#